data_AF-X0T7A2-F1
#
_entry.id   AF-X0T7A2-F1
#
_cell.length_a   1.000
_cell.length_b   1.000
_cell.length_c   1.000
_cell.angle_alpha   90.00
_cell.angle_beta   90.00
_cell.angle_gamma   90.00
#
_symmetry.space_group_name_H-M   'P 1'
#
loop_
_entity.id
_entity.type
_entity.pdbx_description
1 polymer ?
#
loop_
_entity_poly.entity_id
_entity_poly.type
_entity_poly.pdbx_seq_one_letter_code
_entity_poly.pdbx_strand_id
1 'polypeptide(L)'
;MYCIYNDQELSSRMAAGVVMKYAIEQGFIRTVDFVPWNYTKSLPVLEKGRRVIMIGVTFLVGEMYGIKDISNGEFVWISHHTGDVLRLLANKGPAYCKPVIPEVTTFKLDGKKMYTVHSESVAELTFEYYYPTLEVPKFIKWIGWYDTGKYEHEDNANEIR
;
A
#
# COMPACT_ATOMS: atom_id res chain seq x y z
N MET A 1 -4.72 5.17 16.12
CA MET A 1 -4.58 4.59 14.78
C MET A 1 -3.36 3.68 14.81
N TYR A 2 -3.41 2.52 14.19
CA TYR A 2 -2.22 1.71 13.91
C TYR A 2 -1.76 1.94 12.48
N CYS A 3 -0.46 2.15 12.28
CA CYS A 3 0.20 2.17 10.98
C CYS A 3 1.14 0.97 10.92
N ILE A 4 0.67 -0.14 10.36
CA ILE A 4 1.44 -1.36 10.16
C ILE A 4 2.15 -1.26 8.81
N TYR A 5 3.46 -1.45 8.78
CA TYR A 5 4.23 -1.34 7.53
C TYR A 5 5.35 -2.37 7.46
N ASN A 6 5.72 -2.77 6.24
CA ASN A 6 6.85 -3.66 6.01
C ASN A 6 8.15 -2.95 6.41
N ASP A 7 8.85 -3.49 7.40
CA ASP A 7 10.09 -2.92 7.91
C ASP A 7 11.33 -3.31 7.09
N GLN A 8 11.21 -4.19 6.10
CA GLN A 8 12.33 -4.58 5.24
C GLN A 8 12.41 -3.74 3.95
N GLU A 9 11.33 -3.07 3.57
CA GLU A 9 11.23 -2.35 2.30
C GLU A 9 11.35 -0.84 2.48
N LEU A 10 12.16 -0.20 1.65
CA LEU A 10 12.37 1.25 1.69
C LEU A 10 11.08 2.01 1.33
N SER A 11 10.32 1.54 0.35
CA SER A 11 9.03 2.11 -0.06
C SER A 11 8.01 2.10 1.07
N SER A 12 7.89 0.97 1.78
CA SER A 12 7.02 0.80 2.95
C SER A 12 7.42 1.71 4.12
N ARG A 13 8.72 1.86 4.39
CA ARG A 13 9.23 2.81 5.40
C ARG A 13 8.94 4.27 5.02
N MET A 14 9.12 4.63 3.73
CA MET A 14 8.81 5.97 3.24
C MET A 14 7.31 6.26 3.35
N ALA A 15 6.46 5.30 2.99
CA ALA A 15 5.02 5.39 3.14
C ALA A 15 4.61 5.62 4.61
N ALA A 16 5.21 4.92 5.58
CA ALA A 16 5.00 5.21 7.00
C ALA A 16 5.42 6.64 7.38
N GLY A 17 6.50 7.17 6.78
CA GLY A 17 6.90 8.58 6.89
C GLY A 17 5.83 9.56 6.35
N VAL A 18 5.15 9.22 5.26
CA VAL A 18 4.02 10.00 4.73
C VAL A 18 2.87 10.03 5.74
N VAL A 19 2.53 8.88 6.35
CA VAL A 19 1.50 8.82 7.40
C VAL A 19 1.90 9.68 8.61
N MET A 20 3.17 9.64 9.01
CA MET A 20 3.69 10.47 10.10
C MET A 20 3.55 11.95 9.80
N LYS A 21 3.98 12.39 8.60
CA LYS A 21 3.82 13.78 8.16
C LYS A 21 2.35 14.22 8.24
N TYR A 22 1.45 13.42 7.67
CA TYR A 22 0.02 13.73 7.71
C TYR A 22 -0.50 13.83 9.15
N ALA A 23 -0.13 12.88 10.02
CA ALA A 23 -0.55 12.88 11.41
C ALA A 23 -0.02 14.08 12.22
N ILE A 24 1.16 14.59 11.88
CA ILE A 24 1.71 15.82 12.45
C ILE A 24 0.88 17.03 12.01
N GLU A 25 0.61 17.16 10.71
CA GLU A 25 -0.15 18.29 10.15
C GLU A 25 -1.60 18.34 10.63
N GLN A 26 -2.19 17.18 10.91
CA GLN A 26 -3.55 17.07 11.44
C GLN A 26 -3.60 17.04 12.98
N GLY A 27 -2.45 17.13 13.67
CA GLY A 27 -2.39 17.25 15.13
C GLY A 27 -2.71 15.98 15.93
N PHE A 28 -2.64 14.79 15.33
CA PHE A 28 -2.97 13.52 16.00
C PHE A 28 -1.80 12.53 16.11
N ILE A 29 -0.57 12.92 15.79
CA ILE A 29 0.63 12.05 15.81
C ILE A 29 0.79 11.22 17.10
N ARG A 30 0.46 11.78 18.28
CA ARG A 30 0.56 11.10 19.58
C ARG A 30 -0.42 9.94 19.76
N THR A 31 -1.35 9.75 18.82
CA THR A 31 -2.36 8.69 18.83
C THR A 31 -2.09 7.61 17.77
N VAL A 32 -0.97 7.73 17.05
CA VAL A 32 -0.55 6.81 15.99
C VAL A 32 0.53 5.88 16.52
N ASP A 33 0.24 4.58 16.51
CA ASP A 33 1.26 3.57 16.77
C ASP A 33 1.83 3.09 15.43
N PHE A 34 3.11 3.35 15.23
CA PHE A 34 3.87 2.84 14.08
C PHE A 34 4.37 1.44 14.42
N VAL A 35 3.90 0.45 13.67
CA VAL A 35 4.13 -0.96 13.93
C VAL A 35 5.00 -1.54 12.80
N PRO A 36 6.34 -1.53 12.94
CA PRO A 36 7.24 -2.16 11.98
C PRO A 36 7.05 -3.68 12.01
N TRP A 37 6.74 -4.26 10.85
CA TRP A 37 6.42 -5.67 10.72
C TRP A 37 7.16 -6.31 9.55
N ASN A 38 7.40 -7.62 9.63
CA ASN A 38 7.87 -8.43 8.50
C ASN A 38 7.37 -9.87 8.64
N TYR A 39 7.46 -10.64 7.55
CA TYR A 39 6.89 -11.98 7.42
C TYR A 39 7.44 -13.05 8.37
N THR A 40 8.43 -12.73 9.20
CA THR A 40 8.92 -13.63 10.26
C THR A 40 8.25 -13.40 11.62
N LYS A 41 7.47 -12.32 11.76
CA LYS A 41 6.79 -11.94 13.00
C LYS A 41 5.35 -12.47 13.03
N SER A 42 4.82 -12.71 14.23
CA SER A 42 3.39 -12.95 14.43
C SER A 42 2.56 -11.70 14.09
N LEU A 43 1.25 -11.87 13.91
CA LEU A 43 0.33 -10.74 13.79
C LEU A 43 0.50 -9.77 14.97
N PRO A 44 0.47 -8.45 14.72
CA PRO A 44 0.52 -7.48 15.80
C PRO A 44 -0.75 -7.55 16.65
N VAL A 45 -0.60 -7.30 17.96
CA VAL A 45 -1.73 -7.17 18.88
C VAL A 45 -2.35 -5.79 18.69
N LEU A 46 -3.63 -5.75 18.33
CA LEU A 46 -4.35 -4.51 18.02
C LEU A 46 -5.52 -4.30 18.98
N GLU A 47 -5.66 -3.07 19.47
CA GLU A 47 -6.81 -2.65 20.28
C GLU A 47 -8.06 -2.44 19.42
N LYS A 48 -9.22 -2.86 19.95
CA LYS A 48 -10.50 -2.67 19.29
C LYS A 48 -10.88 -1.19 19.18
N GLY A 49 -11.48 -0.82 18.06
CA GLY A 49 -12.02 0.50 17.75
C GLY A 49 -11.02 1.49 17.17
N ARG A 50 -9.73 1.14 17.05
CA ARG A 50 -8.73 2.01 16.44
C ARG A 50 -8.65 1.74 14.94
N ARG A 51 -8.64 2.80 14.14
CA ARG A 51 -8.34 2.74 12.69
C ARG A 51 -7.01 2.04 12.45
N VAL A 52 -6.96 1.21 11.42
CA VAL A 52 -5.76 0.49 10.97
C VAL A 52 -5.42 0.89 9.54
N ILE A 53 -4.18 1.29 9.32
CA ILE A 53 -3.55 1.45 8.00
C ILE A 53 -2.48 0.38 7.90
N MET A 54 -2.53 -0.41 6.84
CA MET A 54 -1.57 -1.49 6.59
C MET A 54 -0.90 -1.28 5.23
N ILE A 55 0.42 -1.22 5.21
CA ILE A 55 1.20 -0.72 4.06
C ILE A 55 2.27 -1.74 3.66
N GLY A 56 2.25 -2.16 2.39
CA GLY A 56 3.28 -3.05 1.82
C GLY A 56 3.38 -4.42 2.49
N VAL A 57 2.32 -4.83 3.19
CA VAL A 57 2.21 -6.15 3.81
C VAL A 57 0.86 -6.74 3.47
N THR A 58 0.81 -8.06 3.34
CA THR A 58 -0.43 -8.80 3.10
C THR A 58 -0.51 -9.96 4.06
N PHE A 59 -1.60 -10.00 4.84
CA PHE A 59 -1.91 -11.14 5.71
C PHE A 59 -2.86 -12.11 5.00
N LEU A 60 -3.12 -13.26 5.62
CA LEU A 60 -4.14 -14.16 5.14
C LEU A 60 -5.51 -13.49 5.19
N VAL A 61 -6.40 -13.85 4.26
CA VAL A 61 -7.73 -13.23 4.12
C VAL A 61 -8.51 -13.23 5.44
N GLY A 62 -8.49 -14.34 6.20
CA GLY A 62 -9.17 -14.42 7.49
C GLY A 62 -8.61 -13.46 8.54
N GLU A 63 -7.31 -13.21 8.52
CA GLU A 63 -6.63 -12.27 9.42
C GLU A 63 -7.01 -10.82 9.06
N MET A 64 -7.09 -10.51 7.77
CA MET A 64 -7.55 -9.21 7.28
C MET A 64 -9.02 -8.93 7.66
N TYR A 65 -9.90 -9.94 7.64
CA TYR A 65 -11.25 -9.83 8.19
C TYR A 65 -11.23 -9.51 9.69
N GLY A 66 -10.39 -10.21 10.46
CA GLY A 66 -10.22 -9.92 11.88
C GLY A 66 -9.79 -8.48 12.15
N ILE A 67 -8.85 -7.95 11.35
CA ILE A 67 -8.39 -6.56 11.44
C ILE A 67 -9.53 -5.57 11.13
N LYS A 68 -10.34 -5.85 10.11
CA LYS A 68 -11.52 -5.04 9.80
C LYS A 68 -12.47 -4.96 10.99
N ASP A 69 -12.74 -6.10 11.62
CA ASP A 69 -13.70 -6.17 12.71
C ASP A 69 -13.15 -5.50 13.98
N ILE A 70 -11.87 -5.68 14.27
CA ILE A 70 -11.17 -4.97 15.37
C ILE A 70 -11.18 -3.47 15.12
N SER A 71 -11.00 -3.01 13.88
CA SER A 71 -11.00 -1.57 13.54
C SER A 71 -12.39 -0.96 13.32
N ASN A 72 -13.48 -1.69 13.62
CA ASN A 72 -14.86 -1.26 13.35
C ASN A 72 -15.09 -0.81 11.89
N GLY A 73 -14.43 -1.47 10.93
CA GLY A 73 -14.52 -1.12 9.50
C GLY A 73 -13.55 -0.01 9.05
N GLU A 74 -12.81 0.61 9.96
CA GLU A 74 -11.78 1.60 9.63
C GLU A 74 -10.44 0.93 9.33
N PHE A 75 -10.43 0.03 8.34
CA PHE A 75 -9.24 -0.66 7.86
C PHE A 75 -8.91 -0.24 6.42
N VAL A 76 -7.73 0.35 6.23
CA VAL A 76 -7.16 0.69 4.92
C VAL A 76 -5.98 -0.22 4.65
N TRP A 77 -5.93 -0.80 3.45
CA TRP A 77 -4.81 -1.62 2.99
C TRP A 77 -4.18 -0.98 1.76
N ILE A 78 -2.89 -0.67 1.83
CA ILE A 78 -2.13 -0.03 0.77
C ILE A 78 -1.09 -1.03 0.27
N SER A 79 -1.24 -1.50 -0.96
CA SER A 79 -0.34 -2.50 -1.54
C SER A 79 -0.27 -2.38 -3.05
N HIS A 80 0.88 -2.73 -3.60
CA HIS A 80 1.15 -2.76 -5.03
C HIS A 80 1.59 -4.14 -5.55
N HIS A 81 1.75 -5.13 -4.66
CA HIS A 81 2.18 -6.46 -5.08
C HIS A 81 1.10 -7.10 -5.95
N THR A 82 1.42 -7.32 -7.24
CA THR A 82 0.45 -7.79 -8.24
C THR A 82 -0.28 -9.05 -7.81
N GLY A 83 0.42 -10.02 -7.22
CA GLY A 83 -0.18 -11.26 -6.72
C GLY A 83 -1.25 -11.01 -5.65
N ASP A 84 -0.99 -10.10 -4.72
CA ASP A 84 -1.91 -9.76 -3.64
C ASP A 84 -3.09 -8.92 -4.13
N VAL A 85 -2.84 -7.96 -5.02
CA VAL A 85 -3.88 -7.15 -5.67
C VAL A 85 -4.84 -8.05 -6.44
N LEU A 86 -4.32 -8.96 -7.27
CA LEU A 86 -5.16 -9.89 -8.03
C LEU A 86 -5.91 -10.85 -7.11
N ARG A 87 -5.27 -11.33 -6.03
CA ARG A 87 -5.93 -12.17 -5.03
C ARG A 87 -7.06 -11.43 -4.32
N LEU A 88 -6.86 -10.16 -3.95
CA LEU A 88 -7.89 -9.29 -3.37
C LEU A 88 -9.07 -9.15 -4.34
N LEU A 89 -8.81 -8.80 -5.60
CA LEU A 89 -9.85 -8.60 -6.61
C LEU A 89 -10.64 -9.90 -6.89
N ALA A 90 -10.00 -11.07 -6.81
CA ALA A 90 -10.64 -12.36 -7.02
C ALA A 90 -11.51 -12.84 -5.83
N ASN A 91 -11.24 -12.41 -4.59
CA ASN A 91 -11.82 -13.01 -3.38
C ASN A 91 -12.76 -12.08 -2.59
N LYS A 92 -13.50 -11.19 -3.26
CA LYS A 92 -14.30 -10.14 -2.60
C LYS A 92 -13.46 -9.27 -1.65
N GLY A 93 -12.16 -9.13 -1.91
CA GLY A 93 -11.24 -8.50 -0.97
C GLY A 93 -11.52 -7.03 -0.63
N PRO A 94 -12.14 -6.22 -1.51
CA PRO A 94 -12.64 -4.91 -1.11
C PRO A 94 -13.71 -4.92 -0.01
N ALA A 95 -14.32 -6.07 0.31
CA ALA A 95 -15.30 -6.16 1.41
C ALA A 95 -14.64 -6.19 2.79
N TYR A 96 -13.36 -6.57 2.88
CA TYR A 96 -12.65 -6.63 4.16
C TYR A 96 -11.68 -5.49 4.42
N CYS A 97 -11.35 -4.66 3.43
CA CYS A 97 -10.55 -3.45 3.65
C CYS A 97 -11.01 -2.35 2.68
N LYS A 98 -10.56 -1.12 2.92
CA LYS A 98 -10.57 -0.04 1.94
C LYS A 98 -9.24 -0.11 1.18
N PRO A 99 -9.15 -0.80 0.02
CA PRO A 99 -7.88 -0.97 -0.68
C PRO A 99 -7.44 0.35 -1.33
N VAL A 100 -6.14 0.64 -1.24
CA VAL A 100 -5.43 1.65 -2.02
C VAL A 100 -4.38 0.90 -2.82
N ILE A 101 -4.67 0.71 -4.10
CA ILE A 101 -3.91 -0.16 -4.99
C ILE A 101 -3.63 0.60 -6.30
N PRO A 102 -2.61 0.18 -7.06
CA PRO A 102 -2.38 0.68 -8.41
C PRO A 102 -3.62 0.54 -9.30
N GLU A 103 -3.63 1.31 -10.38
CA GLU A 103 -4.62 1.11 -11.44
C GLU A 103 -4.47 -0.30 -12.03
N VAL A 104 -5.60 -0.98 -12.27
CA VAL A 104 -5.61 -2.33 -12.86
C VAL A 104 -6.35 -2.29 -14.19
N THR A 105 -5.60 -2.42 -15.27
CA THR A 105 -6.17 -2.55 -16.62
C THR A 105 -6.50 -4.01 -16.89
N THR A 106 -7.71 -4.25 -17.40
CA THR A 106 -8.18 -5.58 -17.81
C THR A 106 -8.31 -5.66 -19.32
N PHE A 107 -7.76 -6.70 -19.93
CA PHE A 107 -7.90 -6.95 -21.37
C PHE A 107 -8.11 -8.44 -21.67
N LYS A 108 -8.47 -8.77 -22.92
CA LYS A 108 -8.58 -10.15 -23.40
C LYS A 108 -7.44 -10.47 -24.34
N LEU A 109 -6.76 -11.59 -24.12
CA LEU A 109 -5.75 -12.15 -25.02
C LEU A 109 -6.08 -13.63 -25.21
N ASP A 110 -6.25 -14.07 -26.46
CA ASP A 110 -6.62 -15.45 -26.82
C ASP A 110 -7.83 -16.00 -26.05
N GLY A 111 -8.85 -15.16 -25.86
CA GLY A 111 -10.07 -15.50 -25.11
C GLY A 111 -9.89 -15.58 -23.58
N LYS A 112 -8.67 -15.41 -23.07
CA LYS A 112 -8.39 -15.36 -21.63
C LYS A 112 -8.39 -13.92 -21.13
N LYS A 113 -8.95 -13.71 -19.93
CA LYS A 113 -8.92 -12.41 -19.24
C LYS A 113 -7.54 -12.21 -18.63
N MET A 114 -6.88 -11.15 -19.04
CA MET A 114 -5.55 -10.74 -18.57
C MET A 114 -5.67 -9.45 -17.76
N TYR A 115 -4.70 -9.24 -16.88
CA TYR A 115 -4.63 -8.06 -16.01
C TYR A 115 -3.22 -7.46 -16.11
N THR A 116 -3.16 -6.13 -16.23
CA THR A 116 -1.93 -5.36 -16.03
C THR A 116 -2.15 -4.47 -14.81
N VAL A 117 -1.22 -4.51 -13.87
CA VAL A 117 -1.22 -3.65 -12.68
C VAL A 117 -0.20 -2.55 -12.94
N HIS A 118 -0.62 -1.30 -12.78
CA HIS A 118 0.27 -0.16 -12.89
C HIS A 118 1.34 -0.21 -11.80
N SER A 119 2.49 0.39 -12.08
CA SER A 119 3.69 0.24 -11.28
C SER A 119 3.89 1.42 -10.31
N GLU A 120 2.84 1.83 -9.61
CA GLU A 120 3.00 2.70 -8.43
C GLU A 120 3.53 1.89 -7.24
N SER A 121 4.45 2.48 -6.49
CA SER A 121 4.90 1.93 -5.20
C SER A 121 3.91 2.23 -4.07
N VAL A 122 4.02 1.51 -2.96
CA VAL A 122 3.24 1.82 -1.76
C VAL A 122 3.52 3.21 -1.21
N ALA A 123 4.69 3.80 -1.48
CA ALA A 123 5.03 5.16 -1.10
C ALA A 123 4.24 6.20 -1.90
N GLU A 124 4.13 6.01 -3.22
CA GLU A 124 3.31 6.85 -4.10
C GLU A 124 1.83 6.74 -3.75
N LEU A 125 1.32 5.50 -3.65
CA LEU A 125 -0.07 5.23 -3.29
C LEU A 125 -0.45 5.83 -1.93
N THR A 126 0.44 5.74 -0.94
CA THR A 126 0.20 6.35 0.37
C THR A 126 0.18 7.87 0.30
N PHE A 127 1.05 8.48 -0.52
CA PHE A 127 1.05 9.93 -0.71
C PHE A 127 -0.25 10.40 -1.35
N GLU A 128 -0.68 9.78 -2.45
CA GLU A 128 -1.92 10.12 -3.14
C GLU A 128 -3.15 9.94 -2.25
N TYR A 129 -3.16 8.89 -1.41
CA TYR A 129 -4.24 8.66 -0.47
C TYR A 129 -4.40 9.79 0.56
N TYR A 130 -3.30 10.31 1.11
CA TYR A 130 -3.34 11.36 2.13
C TYR A 130 -3.34 12.78 1.55
N TYR A 131 -2.85 12.97 0.34
CA TYR A 131 -2.70 14.25 -0.34
C TYR A 131 -3.24 14.19 -1.79
N PRO A 132 -4.53 13.90 -2.00
CA PRO A 132 -5.09 13.60 -3.32
C PRO A 132 -5.06 14.79 -4.30
N THR A 133 -4.81 16.00 -3.81
CA THR A 133 -4.74 17.22 -4.63
C THR A 133 -3.31 17.72 -4.86
N LEU A 134 -2.30 17.03 -4.30
CA LEU A 134 -0.90 17.43 -4.42
C LEU A 134 -0.18 16.48 -5.38
N GLU A 135 0.78 17.03 -6.14
CA GLU A 135 1.68 16.20 -6.92
C GLU A 135 2.60 15.39 -6.00
N VAL A 136 2.79 14.10 -6.31
CA VAL A 136 3.74 13.24 -5.61
C VAL A 136 5.16 13.82 -5.70
N PRO A 137 5.84 14.10 -4.57
CA PRO A 137 7.18 14.65 -4.57
C PRO A 137 8.19 13.77 -5.31
N LYS A 138 9.16 14.40 -6.00
CA LYS A 138 10.18 13.69 -6.78
C LYS A 138 10.93 12.61 -6.00
N PHE A 139 11.26 12.85 -4.74
CA PHE A 139 11.97 11.86 -3.92
C PHE A 139 11.11 10.61 -3.61
N ILE A 140 9.78 10.75 -3.53
CA ILE A 140 8.86 9.61 -3.40
C ILE A 140 8.79 8.86 -4.72
N LYS A 141 8.69 9.57 -5.85
CA LYS A 141 8.74 8.96 -7.21
C LYS A 141 10.03 8.16 -7.41
N TRP A 142 11.19 8.69 -7.00
CA TRP A 142 12.47 7.97 -7.10
C TRP A 142 12.51 6.67 -6.29
N ILE A 143 11.99 6.70 -5.05
CA ILE A 143 11.85 5.49 -4.24
C ILE A 143 10.91 4.51 -4.94
N GLY A 144 9.82 5.01 -5.51
CA GLY A 144 8.87 4.19 -6.24
C GLY A 144 9.47 3.54 -7.49
N TRP A 145 10.31 4.28 -8.23
CA TRP A 145 11.00 3.73 -9.39
C TRP A 145 12.00 2.64 -9.03
N TYR A 146 12.73 2.82 -7.92
CA TYR A 146 13.61 1.79 -7.38
C TYR A 146 12.82 0.54 -6.95
N ASP A 147 11.70 0.75 -6.25
CA ASP A 147 10.83 -0.31 -5.72
C ASP A 147 10.13 -1.14 -6.80
N THR A 148 9.81 -0.51 -7.93
CA THR A 148 9.03 -1.12 -9.03
C THR A 148 9.88 -1.53 -10.24
N GLY A 149 11.19 -1.26 -10.20
CA GLY A 149 12.08 -1.49 -11.34
C GLY A 149 11.88 -0.54 -12.53
N LYS A 150 11.06 0.51 -12.40
CA LYS A 150 10.83 1.51 -13.46
C LYS A 150 12.10 2.22 -13.90
N TYR A 151 13.13 2.30 -13.05
CA TYR A 151 14.41 2.91 -13.40
C TYR A 151 15.06 2.25 -14.64
N GLU A 152 14.89 0.94 -14.82
CA GLU A 152 15.42 0.23 -16.01
C GLU A 152 14.67 0.56 -17.31
N HIS A 153 13.46 1.13 -17.23
CA HIS A 153 12.63 1.43 -18.40
C HIS A 153 12.75 2.87 -18.89
N GLU A 154 13.05 3.84 -18.03
CA GLU A 154 13.21 5.24 -18.45
C GLU A 154 14.61 5.56 -19.02
N ASP A 155 15.69 4.94 -18.50
CA ASP A 155 17.03 5.14 -19.07
C ASP A 155 17.15 4.50 -20.47
N ASN A 156 16.54 3.33 -20.69
CA ASN A 156 16.50 2.69 -22.02
C ASN A 156 15.60 3.42 -23.04
N ALA A 157 14.64 4.25 -22.60
CA ALA A 157 13.83 5.07 -23.49
C ALA A 157 14.57 6.31 -24.01
N ASN A 158 15.65 6.73 -23.34
CA ASN A 158 16.48 7.86 -23.73
C ASN A 158 17.71 7.46 -24.58
N GLU A 159 18.04 6.17 -24.67
CA GLU A 159 19.13 5.66 -25.53
C GLU A 159 18.68 5.25 -26.94
N ILE A 160 17.38 5.31 -27.25
CA ILE A 160 16.84 5.12 -28.60
C ILE A 160 16.21 6.44 -29.08
N ARG A 161 17.06 7.41 -29.43
CA ARG A 161 16.71 8.57 -30.28
C ARG A 161 17.85 8.90 -31.23
#